data_AF-A0A191WB50-F1
#
_entry.id   AF-A0A191WB50-F1
#
_cell.length_a   1.000
_cell.length_b   1.000
_cell.length_c   1.000
_cell.angle_alpha   90.00
_cell.angle_beta   90.00
_cell.angle_gamma   90.00
#
_symmetry.space_group_name_H-M   'P 1'
#
loop_
_entity.id
_entity.type
_entity.pdbx_description
1 polymer ?
#
loop_
_entity_poly.entity_id
_entity_poly.type
_entity_poly.pdbx_seq_one_letter_code
_entity_poly.pdbx_strand_id
1 'polypeptide(L)'
;MYEPLGKLSTSERYSRRMDVATVALEPWSPWPLVFPVLVVIGGAVLTFFGQLRNRRWMRDVGAVVLVGGGLTTMLLLAFLSGNWDQAQRKAALEELGYSQPTFSGGTGIVGGQPDSLDFNAVRDGEPVTGTLQWQGEDRWKVVEGNG
;
A
#
# COMPACT_ATOMS: atom_id res chain seq x y z
N MET A 1 -30.82 -49.13 -3.44
CA MET A 1 -29.58 -49.40 -2.70
C MET A 1 -28.82 -48.09 -2.70
N TYR A 2 -28.97 -47.29 -1.63
CA TYR A 2 -28.38 -45.95 -1.54
C TYR A 2 -27.02 -46.07 -0.85
N GLU A 3 -25.93 -45.75 -1.56
CA GLU A 3 -24.62 -45.50 -0.96
C GLU A 3 -24.69 -44.21 -0.13
N PRO A 4 -24.36 -44.23 1.17
CA PRO A 4 -24.21 -43.00 1.92
C PRO A 4 -22.88 -42.34 1.56
N LEU A 5 -23.01 -41.15 0.97
CA LEU A 5 -21.95 -40.17 0.72
C LEU A 5 -20.94 -40.13 1.87
N GLY A 6 -19.67 -40.34 1.52
CA GLY A 6 -18.54 -40.30 2.43
C GLY A 6 -18.57 -39.07 3.33
N LYS A 7 -18.41 -39.30 4.63
CA LYS A 7 -18.21 -38.26 5.63
C LYS A 7 -16.92 -37.50 5.29
N LEU A 8 -17.05 -36.37 4.61
CA LEU A 8 -15.99 -35.36 4.51
C LEU A 8 -15.51 -35.05 5.92
N SER A 9 -14.23 -35.27 6.15
CA SER A 9 -13.56 -35.07 7.44
C SER A 9 -13.80 -33.64 7.93
N THR A 10 -14.12 -33.47 9.20
CA THR A 10 -14.41 -32.17 9.82
C THR A 10 -13.26 -31.17 9.60
N SER A 11 -12.03 -31.65 9.42
CA SER A 11 -10.83 -30.88 9.07
C SER A 11 -10.90 -30.20 7.70
N GLU A 12 -11.44 -30.85 6.67
CA GLU A 12 -11.61 -30.22 5.34
C GLU A 12 -12.69 -29.14 5.35
N ARG A 13 -13.73 -29.30 6.19
CA ARG A 13 -14.75 -28.26 6.39
C ARG A 13 -14.23 -27.06 7.18
N TYR A 14 -13.24 -27.27 8.05
CA TYR A 14 -12.65 -26.20 8.85
C TYR A 14 -11.64 -25.38 8.04
N SER A 15 -10.78 -26.02 7.25
CA SER A 15 -9.85 -25.32 6.35
C SER A 15 -10.54 -24.49 5.27
N ARG A 16 -11.74 -24.88 4.83
CA ARG A 16 -12.51 -24.11 3.83
C ARG A 16 -13.21 -22.86 4.42
N ARG A 17 -13.18 -22.66 5.74
CA ARG A 17 -13.90 -21.55 6.41
C ARG A 17 -13.03 -20.35 6.80
N MET A 18 -11.71 -20.41 6.66
CA MET A 18 -10.85 -19.30 7.10
C MET A 18 -10.25 -18.49 5.94
N ASP A 19 -10.46 -18.91 4.70
CA ASP A 19 -10.03 -18.18 3.51
C ASP A 19 -11.26 -17.54 2.85
N VAL A 20 -11.48 -16.24 3.08
CA VAL A 20 -12.72 -15.59 2.66
C VAL A 20 -12.68 -15.21 1.18
N ALA A 21 -11.57 -14.62 0.73
CA ALA A 21 -11.40 -14.19 -0.65
C ALA A 21 -9.95 -13.82 -0.96
N THR A 22 -9.62 -13.74 -2.24
CA THR A 22 -8.40 -13.09 -2.74
C THR A 22 -8.79 -11.79 -3.44
N VAL A 23 -8.14 -10.68 -3.09
CA VAL A 23 -8.36 -9.38 -3.71
C VAL A 23 -7.07 -8.90 -4.38
N ALA A 24 -7.22 -8.27 -5.55
CA ALA A 24 -6.13 -7.59 -6.24
C ALA A 24 -6.19 -6.10 -5.88
N LEU A 25 -5.05 -5.53 -5.48
CA LEU A 25 -4.93 -4.09 -5.25
C LEU A 25 -4.52 -3.40 -6.56
N GLU A 26 -5.09 -2.23 -6.83
CA GLU A 26 -4.70 -1.45 -8.01
C GLU A 26 -3.26 -0.91 -7.87
N PRO A 27 -2.44 -0.99 -8.92
CA PRO A 27 -1.07 -0.49 -8.89
C PRO A 27 -1.02 1.01 -8.62
N TRP A 28 0.00 1.43 -7.87
CA TRP A 28 0.19 2.82 -7.48
C TRP A 28 0.40 3.75 -8.69
N SER A 29 -0.30 4.89 -8.70
CA SER A 29 -0.18 5.91 -9.75
C SER A 29 0.75 7.07 -9.34
N PRO A 30 1.86 7.33 -10.06
CA PRO A 30 2.88 8.31 -9.69
C PRO A 30 2.54 9.78 -10.01
N TRP A 31 1.33 10.07 -10.50
CA TRP A 31 0.99 11.40 -11.02
C TRP A 31 1.30 12.60 -10.09
N PRO A 32 1.20 12.52 -8.74
CA PRO A 32 1.52 13.67 -7.91
C PRO A 32 3.02 13.98 -7.86
N LEU A 33 3.88 13.04 -8.28
CA LEU A 33 5.33 13.26 -8.35
C LEU A 33 5.79 14.08 -9.55
N VAL A 34 4.91 14.31 -10.53
CA VAL A 34 5.27 15.06 -11.73
C VAL A 34 5.79 16.46 -11.38
N PHE A 35 5.05 17.19 -10.54
CA PHE A 35 5.45 18.54 -10.12
C PHE A 35 6.79 18.59 -9.35
N PRO A 36 7.00 17.80 -8.28
CA PRO A 36 8.27 17.84 -7.56
C PRO A 36 9.46 17.37 -8.44
N VAL A 37 9.27 16.41 -9.36
CA VAL A 37 10.29 16.04 -10.35
C VAL A 37 10.65 17.23 -11.25
N LEU A 38 9.67 17.99 -11.74
CA LEU A 38 9.93 19.19 -12.54
C LEU A 38 10.70 20.26 -11.76
N VAL A 39 10.43 20.41 -10.46
CA VAL A 39 11.20 21.33 -9.58
C VAL A 39 12.66 20.88 -9.47
N VAL A 40 12.92 19.59 -9.29
CA VAL A 40 14.28 19.02 -9.26
C VAL A 40 15.00 19.27 -10.58
N ILE A 41 14.33 19.03 -11.71
CA ILE A 41 14.89 19.31 -13.05
C ILE A 41 15.22 20.80 -13.18
N GLY A 42 14.32 21.69 -12.76
CA GLY A 42 14.55 23.14 -12.76
C GLY A 42 15.77 23.54 -11.92
N GLY A 43 15.91 22.96 -10.72
CA GLY A 43 17.10 23.14 -9.87
C GLY A 43 18.37 22.70 -10.56
N ALA A 44 18.39 21.50 -11.16
CA ALA A 44 19.53 20.96 -11.89
C ALA A 44 19.96 21.88 -13.04
N VAL A 45 18.99 22.35 -13.82
CA VAL A 45 19.20 23.28 -14.93
C VAL A 45 19.80 24.59 -14.42
N LEU A 46 19.26 25.17 -13.34
CA LEU A 46 19.76 26.42 -12.77
C LEU A 46 21.20 26.26 -12.25
N THR A 47 21.51 25.14 -11.58
CA THR A 47 22.86 24.82 -11.11
C THR A 47 23.83 24.71 -12.28
N PHE A 48 23.47 23.95 -13.30
CA PHE A 48 24.31 23.72 -14.47
C PHE A 48 24.58 25.03 -15.25
N PHE A 49 23.55 25.84 -15.51
CA PHE A 49 23.72 27.14 -16.16
C PHE A 49 24.48 28.14 -15.28
N GLY A 50 24.30 28.09 -13.96
CA GLY A 50 25.08 28.89 -13.01
C GLY A 50 26.57 28.56 -13.08
N GLN A 51 26.90 27.28 -13.20
CA GLN A 51 28.26 26.79 -13.40
C GLN A 51 28.83 27.24 -14.75
N LEU A 52 28.11 27.02 -15.86
CA LEU A 52 28.55 27.39 -17.21
C LEU A 52 28.77 28.91 -17.37
N ARG A 53 27.90 29.73 -16.77
CA ARG A 53 27.98 31.20 -16.87
C ARG A 53 28.80 31.84 -15.75
N ASN A 54 29.44 31.04 -14.90
CA ASN A 54 30.23 31.50 -13.74
C ASN A 54 29.45 32.44 -12.79
N ARG A 55 28.12 32.26 -12.70
CA ARG A 55 27.21 33.06 -11.87
C ARG A 55 26.92 32.32 -10.57
N ARG A 56 27.63 32.70 -9.50
CA ARG A 56 27.50 32.07 -8.17
C ARG A 56 26.06 31.99 -7.66
N TRP A 57 25.29 33.08 -7.76
CA TRP A 57 23.92 33.11 -7.25
C TRP A 57 23.00 32.06 -7.92
N MET A 58 23.10 31.87 -9.24
CA MET A 58 22.31 30.86 -9.96
C MET A 58 22.71 29.46 -9.55
N ARG A 59 24.01 29.22 -9.36
CA ARG A 59 24.50 27.91 -8.92
C ARG A 59 23.99 27.58 -7.52
N ASP A 60 24.10 28.53 -6.60
CA ASP A 60 23.77 28.31 -5.18
C ASP A 60 22.26 28.17 -4.99
N VAL A 61 21.44 29.01 -5.64
CA VAL A 61 19.97 28.85 -5.66
C VAL A 61 19.58 27.51 -6.31
N GLY A 62 20.20 27.16 -7.43
CA GLY A 62 19.92 25.90 -8.11
C GLY A 62 20.23 24.70 -7.24
N ALA A 63 21.36 24.74 -6.52
CA ALA A 63 21.76 23.67 -5.60
C ALA A 63 20.77 23.51 -4.44
N VAL A 64 20.30 24.63 -3.86
CA VAL A 64 19.28 24.61 -2.81
C VAL A 64 17.96 24.03 -3.34
N VAL A 65 17.51 24.46 -4.52
CA VAL A 65 16.28 23.94 -5.14
C VAL A 65 16.43 22.45 -5.49
N LEU A 66 17.59 22.02 -5.98
CA LEU A 66 17.86 20.63 -6.31
C LEU A 66 17.81 19.74 -5.07
N VAL A 67 18.53 20.11 -4.01
CA VAL A 67 18.59 19.33 -2.76
C VAL A 67 17.24 19.36 -2.04
N GLY A 68 16.66 20.56 -1.88
CA GLY A 68 15.36 20.73 -1.25
C GLY A 68 14.25 20.01 -2.02
N GLY A 69 14.18 20.22 -3.33
CA GLY A 69 13.22 19.55 -4.21
C GLY A 69 13.40 18.03 -4.21
N GLY A 70 14.63 17.52 -4.20
CA GLY A 70 14.92 16.09 -4.13
C GLY A 70 14.41 15.46 -2.83
N LEU A 71 14.72 16.09 -1.69
CA LEU A 71 14.24 15.65 -0.38
C LEU A 71 12.70 15.72 -0.29
N THR A 72 12.09 16.81 -0.77
CA THR A 72 10.64 16.94 -0.82
C THR A 72 10.00 15.87 -1.71
N THR A 73 10.60 15.54 -2.86
CA THR A 73 10.13 14.46 -3.76
C THR A 73 10.15 13.11 -3.04
N MET A 74 11.24 12.79 -2.34
CA MET A 74 11.37 11.55 -1.58
C MET A 74 10.33 11.44 -0.46
N LEU A 75 10.11 12.53 0.28
CA LEU A 75 9.10 12.58 1.35
C LEU A 75 7.67 12.44 0.79
N LEU A 76 7.35 13.13 -0.29
CA LEU A 76 6.07 13.02 -0.98
C LEU A 76 5.83 11.61 -1.51
N LEU A 77 6.83 10.99 -2.13
CA LEU A 77 6.74 9.62 -2.60
C LEU A 77 6.42 8.66 -1.45
N ALA A 78 7.17 8.73 -0.34
CA ALA A 78 6.93 7.87 0.83
C ALA A 78 5.51 8.08 1.41
N PHE A 79 5.09 9.34 1.54
CA PHE A 79 3.77 9.68 2.08
C PHE A 79 2.62 9.21 1.17
N LEU A 80 2.72 9.48 -0.13
CA LEU A 80 1.68 9.13 -1.11
C LEU A 80 1.61 7.63 -1.35
N SER A 81 2.75 6.94 -1.34
CA SER A 81 2.81 5.48 -1.42
C SER A 81 2.10 4.85 -0.22
N GLY A 82 2.35 5.36 1.00
CA GLY A 82 1.69 4.85 2.20
C GLY A 82 0.19 5.10 2.22
N ASN A 83 -0.25 6.30 1.85
CA ASN A 83 -1.68 6.65 1.85
C ASN A 83 -2.47 5.91 0.76
N TRP A 84 -1.87 5.68 -0.41
CA TRP A 84 -2.49 4.88 -1.47
C TRP A 84 -2.67 3.42 -1.05
N ASP A 85 -1.62 2.82 -0.49
CA ASP A 85 -1.65 1.44 -0.01
C ASP A 85 -2.77 1.22 1.03
N GLN A 86 -2.96 2.17 1.95
CA GLN A 86 -4.08 2.15 2.89
C GLN A 86 -5.45 2.30 2.21
N ALA A 87 -5.59 3.24 1.27
CA ALA A 87 -6.85 3.49 0.57
C ALA A 87 -7.30 2.29 -0.27
N GLN A 88 -6.37 1.65 -0.98
CA GLN A 88 -6.64 0.47 -1.80
C GLN A 88 -7.04 -0.73 -0.95
N ARG A 89 -6.34 -0.99 0.17
CA ARG A 89 -6.71 -2.06 1.10
C ARG A 89 -8.09 -1.87 1.69
N LYS A 90 -8.47 -0.61 1.95
CA LYS A 90 -9.82 -0.27 2.40
C LYS A 90 -10.87 -0.54 1.31
N ALA A 91 -10.65 -0.07 0.09
CA ALA A 91 -11.57 -0.31 -1.03
C ALA A 91 -11.75 -1.81 -1.32
N ALA A 92 -10.66 -2.59 -1.30
CA ALA A 92 -10.66 -4.04 -1.46
C ALA A 92 -11.54 -4.77 -0.43
N LEU A 93 -11.51 -4.34 0.84
CA LEU A 93 -12.36 -4.91 1.89
C LEU A 93 -13.81 -4.43 1.76
N GLU A 94 -14.04 -3.19 1.34
CA GLU A 94 -15.38 -2.66 1.06
C GLU A 94 -16.09 -3.43 -0.07
N GLU A 95 -15.37 -3.81 -1.13
CA GLU A 95 -15.89 -4.66 -2.21
C GLU A 95 -16.30 -6.06 -1.73
N LEU A 96 -15.66 -6.57 -0.69
CA LEU A 96 -15.99 -7.86 -0.06
C LEU A 96 -17.14 -7.78 0.95
N GLY A 97 -17.73 -6.58 1.14
CA GLY A 97 -18.85 -6.35 2.05
C GLY A 97 -18.43 -5.99 3.48
N TYR A 98 -17.15 -5.71 3.72
CA TYR A 98 -16.70 -5.19 5.01
C TYR A 98 -16.86 -3.66 5.05
N SER A 99 -17.39 -3.15 6.14
CA SER A 99 -17.57 -1.72 6.37
C SER A 99 -16.61 -1.21 7.44
N GLN A 100 -16.16 0.04 7.30
CA GLN A 100 -15.23 0.71 8.21
C GLN A 100 -13.96 -0.12 8.54
N PRO A 101 -13.24 -0.66 7.54
CA PRO A 101 -12.03 -1.40 7.82
C PRO A 101 -10.97 -0.48 8.41
N THR A 102 -10.40 -0.91 9.52
CA THR A 102 -9.28 -0.28 10.23
C THR A 102 -8.14 -1.27 10.30
N PHE A 103 -6.92 -0.79 10.13
CA PHE A 103 -5.73 -1.62 10.11
C PHE A 103 -4.92 -1.36 11.38
N SER A 104 -4.72 -2.40 12.19
CA SER A 104 -3.92 -2.32 13.41
C SER A 104 -2.55 -2.94 13.15
N GLY A 105 -1.50 -2.13 13.27
CA GLY A 105 -0.11 -2.57 13.45
C GLY A 105 0.33 -3.79 12.65
N GLY A 106 0.62 -3.62 11.36
CA GLY A 106 1.47 -4.58 10.67
C GLY A 106 2.86 -4.57 11.30
N THR A 107 3.33 -5.73 11.74
CA THR A 107 4.73 -6.02 12.03
C THR A 107 5.54 -5.93 10.74
N GLY A 108 5.71 -4.71 10.22
CA GLY A 108 6.34 -4.43 8.95
C GLY A 108 6.87 -3.01 8.96
N ILE A 109 8.14 -2.93 9.31
CA ILE A 109 8.96 -1.73 9.38
C ILE A 109 8.83 -0.94 8.08
N VAL A 110 8.78 0.39 8.21
CA VAL A 110 9.03 1.38 7.16
C VAL A 110 10.11 0.84 6.18
N GLY A 111 9.69 0.40 4.99
CA GLY A 111 10.58 -0.11 3.94
C GLY A 111 10.60 -1.63 3.70
N GLY A 112 9.77 -2.43 4.39
CA GLY A 112 9.60 -3.86 4.13
C GLY A 112 8.14 -4.24 3.94
N GLN A 113 7.83 -5.03 2.91
CA GLN A 113 6.49 -5.57 2.65
C GLN A 113 6.06 -6.42 3.88
N PRO A 114 5.02 -6.04 4.63
CA PRO A 114 4.55 -6.89 5.72
C PRO A 114 3.96 -8.18 5.12
N ASP A 115 4.49 -9.33 5.54
CA ASP A 115 3.97 -10.65 5.13
C ASP A 115 2.49 -10.84 5.52
N SER A 116 2.05 -10.14 6.57
CA SER A 116 0.67 -10.13 7.06
C SER A 116 0.29 -8.80 7.69
N LEU A 117 -0.95 -8.35 7.47
CA LEU A 117 -1.52 -7.14 8.08
C LEU A 117 -2.85 -7.43 8.76
N ASP A 118 -2.97 -7.12 10.05
CA ASP A 118 -4.23 -7.31 10.78
C ASP A 118 -5.22 -6.17 10.48
N PHE A 119 -6.49 -6.54 10.35
CA PHE A 119 -7.59 -5.61 10.13
C PHE A 119 -8.77 -5.92 11.07
N ASN A 120 -9.50 -4.87 11.43
CA ASN A 120 -10.79 -4.93 12.08
C ASN A 120 -11.80 -4.23 11.19
N ALA A 121 -12.93 -4.87 10.91
CA ALA A 121 -14.00 -4.29 10.11
C ALA A 121 -15.36 -4.74 10.64
N VAL A 122 -16.45 -4.27 10.03
CA VAL A 122 -17.81 -4.70 10.36
C VAL A 122 -18.41 -5.38 9.14
N ARG A 123 -18.83 -6.64 9.27
CA ARG A 123 -19.51 -7.41 8.21
C ARG A 123 -20.90 -7.80 8.70
N ASP A 124 -21.93 -7.51 7.92
CA ASP A 124 -23.32 -7.81 8.27
C ASP A 124 -23.77 -7.27 9.65
N GLY A 125 -23.14 -6.18 10.11
CA GLY A 125 -23.42 -5.56 11.42
C GLY A 125 -22.62 -6.15 12.59
N GLU A 126 -21.81 -7.18 12.37
CA GLU A 126 -20.94 -7.78 13.38
C GLU A 126 -19.48 -7.33 13.22
N PRO A 127 -18.77 -7.02 14.32
CA PRO A 127 -17.34 -6.75 14.26
C PRO A 127 -16.57 -8.03 13.92
N VAL A 128 -15.76 -7.96 12.88
CA VAL A 128 -14.91 -9.06 12.40
C VAL A 128 -13.45 -8.62 12.45
N THR A 129 -12.61 -9.49 12.98
CA THR A 129 -11.15 -9.34 12.96
C THR A 129 -10.58 -10.33 11.96
N GLY A 130 -9.51 -9.94 11.27
CA GLY A 130 -8.84 -10.82 10.32
C GLY A 130 -7.45 -10.32 9.95
N THR A 131 -6.82 -11.07 9.07
CA THR A 131 -5.47 -10.79 8.59
C THR A 131 -5.46 -10.83 7.06
N LEU A 132 -4.81 -9.84 6.45
CA LEU A 132 -4.48 -9.80 5.04
C LEU A 132 -3.11 -10.44 4.84
N GLN A 133 -3.04 -11.56 4.13
CA GLN A 133 -1.79 -12.27 3.82
C GLN A 133 -1.37 -11.99 2.38
N TRP A 134 -0.14 -11.53 2.19
CA TRP A 134 0.38 -11.24 0.85
C TRP A 134 0.61 -12.54 0.07
N GLN A 135 0.19 -12.59 -1.20
CA GLN A 135 0.30 -13.77 -2.09
C GLN A 135 1.20 -13.51 -3.31
N GLY A 136 1.90 -12.36 -3.36
CA GLY A 136 2.70 -11.94 -4.51
C GLY A 136 1.92 -11.15 -5.57
N GLU A 137 2.63 -10.32 -6.35
CA GLU A 137 2.08 -9.58 -7.51
C GLU A 137 0.76 -8.84 -7.20
N ASP A 138 0.74 -8.06 -6.12
CA ASP A 138 -0.41 -7.25 -5.67
C ASP A 138 -1.66 -8.03 -5.20
N ARG A 139 -1.55 -9.35 -5.03
CA ARG A 139 -2.63 -10.19 -4.50
C ARG A 139 -2.55 -10.33 -3.00
N TRP A 140 -3.69 -10.17 -2.35
CA TRP A 140 -3.86 -10.32 -0.91
C TRP A 140 -4.98 -11.29 -0.62
N LYS A 141 -4.73 -12.20 0.33
CA LYS A 141 -5.68 -13.19 0.81
C LYS A 141 -6.29 -12.70 2.11
N VAL A 142 -7.61 -12.60 2.15
CA VAL A 142 -8.36 -12.22 3.35
C VAL A 142 -8.62 -13.47 4.18
N VAL A 143 -8.07 -13.49 5.38
CA VAL A 143 -8.26 -14.57 6.36
C VAL A 143 -9.00 -14.00 7.56
N GLU A 144 -10.22 -14.46 7.82
CA GLU A 144 -10.95 -14.10 9.04
C GLU A 144 -10.40 -14.92 10.21
N GLY A 145 -10.03 -14.24 11.30
CA GLY A 145 -9.61 -14.85 12.54
C GLY A 145 -10.72 -14.65 13.58
N ASN A 146 -11.20 -15.72 14.19
CA ASN A 146 -11.95 -15.56 15.44
C ASN A 146 -10.97 -14.96 16.46
N GLY A 147 -11.37 -13.83 17.05
CA GLY A 147 -10.71 -13.30 18.26
C GLY A 147 -10.67 -14.30 19.40
#